data_AF-A0A7L9BDY0-F1
#
_entry.id   AF-A0A7L9BDY0-F1
#
_cell.length_a   1.000
_cell.length_b   1.000
_cell.length_c   1.000
_cell.angle_alpha   90.00
_cell.angle_beta   90.00
_cell.angle_gamma   90.00
#
_symmetry.space_group_name_H-M   'P 1'
#
loop_
_entity.id
_entity.type
_entity.pdbx_description
1 polymer ?
#
loop_
_entity_poly.entity_id
_entity_poly.type
_entity_poly.pdbx_seq_one_letter_code
_entity_poly.pdbx_strand_id
1 'polypeptide(L)'
;MSTQPNSQQQFFIQLAKHKFKIEAVLTALALAAWFVGEPQELLQFTLFALAAFYFISAYLISSVKELFGVVATKVSGIGGAVCLTGLVFMKLGMEGWMQMLLVGFLSMVPVVLILLFYWMKSHNTEYLILIIRSTALAIITGYIVIPQLQNLEG
;
A
#
# COMPACT_ATOMS: atom_id res chain seq x y z
N MET A 1 6.72 -38.15 -8.53
CA MET A 1 7.43 -37.71 -7.30
C MET A 1 6.84 -36.38 -6.88
N SER A 2 5.97 -36.35 -5.88
CA SER A 2 5.39 -35.11 -5.35
C SER A 2 6.37 -34.47 -4.38
N THR A 3 7.06 -33.41 -4.81
CA THR A 3 7.87 -32.59 -3.92
C THR A 3 6.94 -31.84 -2.97
N GLN A 4 6.85 -32.28 -1.72
CA GLN A 4 6.17 -31.51 -0.70
C GLN A 4 6.87 -30.15 -0.58
N PRO A 5 6.13 -29.03 -0.58
CA PRO A 5 6.73 -27.71 -0.44
C PRO A 5 7.41 -27.59 0.92
N ASN A 6 8.65 -27.10 0.92
CA ASN A 6 9.40 -26.82 2.16
C ASN A 6 8.64 -25.77 3.02
N SER A 7 8.87 -25.76 4.32
CA SER A 7 8.28 -24.83 5.31
C SER A 7 8.21 -23.37 4.84
N GLN A 8 9.27 -22.86 4.19
CA GLN A 8 9.30 -21.51 3.60
C GLN A 8 8.27 -21.33 2.47
N GLN A 9 8.16 -22.31 1.56
CA GLN A 9 7.17 -22.27 0.48
C GLN A 9 5.74 -22.33 1.02
N GLN A 10 5.50 -23.13 2.07
CA GLN A 10 4.20 -23.18 2.74
C GLN A 10 3.84 -21.83 3.38
N PHE A 11 4.81 -21.16 4.01
CA PHE A 11 4.61 -19.82 4.55
C PHE A 11 4.20 -18.81 3.47
N PHE A 12 4.88 -18.77 2.32
CA PHE A 12 4.53 -17.85 1.24
C PHE A 12 3.15 -18.14 0.63
N ILE A 13 2.78 -19.42 0.51
CA ILE A 13 1.44 -19.82 0.03
C ILE A 13 0.36 -19.36 1.02
N GLN A 14 0.58 -19.54 2.31
CA GLN A 14 -0.37 -19.08 3.34
C GLN A 14 -0.47 -17.55 3.38
N LEU A 15 0.66 -16.85 3.27
CA LEU A 15 0.72 -15.39 3.23
C LEU A 15 -0.02 -14.83 2.00
N ALA A 16 0.20 -15.42 0.82
CA ALA A 16 -0.53 -15.06 -0.39
C ALA A 16 -2.05 -15.27 -0.24
N LYS A 17 -2.47 -16.39 0.35
CA LYS A 17 -3.88 -16.73 0.57
C LYS A 17 -4.58 -15.76 1.52
N HIS A 18 -3.88 -15.25 2.54
CA HIS A 18 -4.45 -14.40 3.59
C HIS A 18 -4.10 -12.91 3.41
N LYS A 19 -3.42 -12.54 2.32
CA LYS A 19 -2.89 -11.20 2.10
C LYS A 19 -3.91 -10.09 2.38
N PHE A 20 -5.06 -10.15 1.71
CA PHE A 20 -6.10 -9.14 1.83
C PHE A 20 -6.77 -9.12 3.21
N LYS A 21 -6.81 -10.26 3.91
CA LYS A 21 -7.35 -10.32 5.28
C LYS A 21 -6.40 -9.63 6.26
N ILE A 22 -5.10 -9.92 6.16
CA ILE A 22 -4.08 -9.27 6.98
C ILE A 22 -4.08 -7.76 6.73
N GLU A 23 -4.12 -7.36 5.46
CA GLU A 23 -4.22 -5.96 5.07
C GLU A 23 -5.47 -5.27 5.65
N ALA A 24 -6.64 -5.91 5.55
CA ALA A 24 -7.88 -5.36 6.09
C ALA A 24 -7.82 -5.20 7.61
N VAL A 25 -7.27 -6.18 8.33
CA VAL A 25 -7.08 -6.11 9.80
C VAL A 25 -6.14 -4.97 10.16
N LEU A 26 -4.98 -4.85 9.51
CA LEU A 26 -4.02 -3.77 9.76
C LEU A 26 -4.61 -2.40 9.42
N THR A 27 -5.36 -2.28 8.33
CA THR A 27 -6.06 -1.04 7.94
C THR A 27 -7.14 -0.68 8.96
N ALA A 28 -7.93 -1.65 9.41
CA ALA A 28 -8.96 -1.44 10.42
C ALA A 28 -8.35 -1.00 11.76
N LEU A 29 -7.22 -1.59 12.16
CA LEU A 29 -6.47 -1.16 13.35
C LEU A 29 -5.92 0.26 13.20
N ALA A 30 -5.38 0.60 12.02
CA ALA A 30 -4.87 1.95 11.78
C ALA A 30 -6.00 2.99 11.82
N LEU A 31 -7.16 2.68 11.23
CA LEU A 31 -8.35 3.55 11.27
C LEU A 31 -8.89 3.68 12.69
N ALA A 32 -9.00 2.56 13.43
CA ALA A 32 -9.43 2.59 14.83
C ALA A 32 -8.49 3.46 15.67
N ALA A 33 -7.18 3.29 15.54
CA ALA A 33 -6.20 4.13 16.21
C ALA A 33 -6.33 5.61 15.81
N TRP A 34 -6.61 5.90 14.54
CA TRP A 34 -6.81 7.27 14.06
C TRP A 34 -8.08 7.92 14.62
N PHE A 35 -9.19 7.18 14.73
CA PHE A 35 -10.48 7.72 15.19
C PHE A 35 -10.64 7.78 16.70
N VAL A 36 -10.10 6.80 17.43
CA VAL A 36 -10.24 6.76 18.90
C VAL A 36 -9.29 7.75 19.57
N GLY A 37 -8.29 8.28 18.85
CA GLY A 37 -7.30 9.21 19.42
C GLY A 37 -6.34 8.56 20.42
N GLU A 38 -6.39 7.22 20.50
CA GLU A 38 -5.52 6.33 21.29
C GLU A 38 -4.06 6.47 20.86
N PRO A 39 -3.08 6.07 21.71
CA PRO A 39 -1.77 6.69 21.73
C PRO A 39 -1.12 6.70 20.35
N GLN A 40 -0.56 7.86 20.01
CA GLN A 40 0.07 8.16 18.73
C GLN A 40 1.09 7.08 18.31
N GLU A 41 1.72 6.43 19.30
CA GLU A 41 2.61 5.28 19.14
C GLU A 41 1.93 4.08 18.48
N LEU A 42 0.72 3.70 18.91
CA LEU A 42 -0.02 2.54 18.38
C LEU A 42 -0.42 2.78 16.92
N LEU A 43 -0.80 4.01 16.58
CA LEU A 43 -1.04 4.41 15.19
C LEU A 43 0.25 4.29 14.36
N GLN A 44 1.39 4.81 14.85
CA GLN A 44 2.67 4.74 14.16
C GLN A 44 3.12 3.29 13.93
N PHE A 45 3.04 2.44 14.96
CA PHE A 45 3.37 1.01 14.85
C PHE A 45 2.48 0.30 13.83
N THR A 46 1.18 0.60 13.83
CA THR A 46 0.25 -0.02 12.88
C THR A 46 0.52 0.43 11.44
N LEU A 47 0.80 1.71 11.23
CA LEU A 47 1.18 2.24 9.91
C LEU A 47 2.51 1.66 9.42
N PHE A 48 3.51 1.52 10.29
CA PHE A 48 4.78 0.86 9.95
C PHE A 48 4.60 -0.62 9.63
N ALA A 49 3.80 -1.34 10.42
CA ALA A 49 3.48 -2.74 10.16
C ALA A 49 2.77 -2.91 8.81
N LEU A 50 1.82 -2.03 8.50
CA LEU A 50 1.13 -2.01 7.21
C LEU A 50 2.09 -1.65 6.05
N ALA A 51 3.00 -0.70 6.25
CA ALA A 51 4.01 -0.33 5.26
C ALA A 51 4.97 -1.51 4.98
N ALA A 52 5.49 -2.16 6.02
CA ALA A 52 6.33 -3.34 5.89
C ALA A 52 5.58 -4.47 5.19
N PHE A 53 4.31 -4.68 5.52
CA PHE A 53 3.46 -5.66 4.86
C PHE A 53 3.27 -5.36 3.36
N TYR A 54 3.02 -4.09 2.99
CA TYR A 54 2.93 -3.68 1.59
C TYR A 54 4.23 -3.89 0.82
N PHE A 55 5.36 -3.58 1.46
CA PHE A 55 6.68 -3.80 0.87
C PHE A 55 6.95 -5.30 0.66
N ILE A 56 6.84 -6.10 1.71
CA ILE A 56 7.07 -7.56 1.67
C ILE A 56 6.12 -8.24 0.67
N SER A 57 4.84 -7.89 0.70
CA SER A 57 3.85 -8.47 -0.22
C SER A 57 4.09 -8.07 -1.68
N ALA A 58 4.65 -6.88 -1.95
CA ALA A 58 5.05 -6.51 -3.30
C ALA A 58 6.20 -7.39 -3.83
N TYR A 59 7.20 -7.71 -3.01
CA TYR A 59 8.31 -8.55 -3.45
C TYR A 59 7.92 -10.02 -3.59
N LEU A 60 7.18 -10.55 -2.62
CA LEU A 60 7.02 -11.99 -2.43
C LEU A 60 5.74 -12.57 -3.04
N ILE A 61 4.75 -11.74 -3.34
CA ILE A 61 3.45 -12.21 -3.82
C ILE A 61 3.16 -11.59 -5.19
N SER A 62 3.03 -12.44 -6.20
CA SER A 62 2.42 -12.07 -7.48
C SER A 62 1.23 -12.99 -7.72
N SER A 63 0.05 -12.40 -7.64
CA SER A 63 -1.23 -13.09 -7.80
C SER A 63 -1.78 -12.96 -9.22
N VAL A 64 -1.17 -12.11 -10.05
CA VAL A 64 -1.55 -11.83 -11.44
C VAL A 64 -0.50 -12.36 -12.42
N LYS A 65 -0.94 -12.72 -13.63
CA LYS A 65 -0.08 -13.40 -14.63
C LYS A 65 0.50 -12.44 -15.68
N GLU A 66 -0.16 -11.32 -15.93
CA GLU A 66 0.25 -10.36 -16.94
C GLU A 66 1.46 -9.57 -16.47
N LEU A 67 2.54 -9.51 -17.27
CA LEU A 67 3.80 -8.83 -16.90
C LEU A 67 3.58 -7.41 -16.37
N PHE A 68 2.84 -6.58 -17.12
CA PHE A 68 2.55 -5.21 -16.71
C PHE A 68 1.56 -5.14 -15.54
N GLY A 69 0.66 -6.12 -15.40
CA GLY A 69 -0.19 -6.26 -14.21
C GLY A 69 0.66 -6.54 -12.97
N VAL A 70 1.63 -7.47 -13.07
CA VAL A 70 2.60 -7.76 -12.01
C VAL A 70 3.36 -6.50 -11.62
N VAL A 71 3.93 -5.79 -12.59
CA VAL A 71 4.65 -4.53 -12.33
C VAL A 71 3.74 -3.52 -11.61
N ALA A 72 2.52 -3.31 -12.09
CA ALA A 72 1.58 -2.39 -11.46
C ALA A 72 1.23 -2.80 -10.02
N THR A 73 1.02 -4.10 -9.74
CA THR A 73 0.77 -4.57 -8.37
C THR A 73 1.97 -4.34 -7.44
N LYS A 74 3.20 -4.49 -7.95
CA LYS A 74 4.43 -4.25 -7.20
C LYS A 74 4.62 -2.77 -6.91
N VAL A 75 4.49 -1.92 -7.93
CA VAL A 75 4.58 -0.45 -7.77
C VAL A 75 3.49 0.05 -6.83
N SER A 76 2.27 -0.50 -6.91
CA SER A 76 1.19 -0.20 -5.98
C SER A 76 1.58 -0.54 -4.52
N GLY A 77 2.18 -1.71 -4.28
CA GLY A 77 2.63 -2.08 -2.93
C GLY A 77 3.77 -1.21 -2.42
N ILE A 78 4.80 -0.98 -3.23
CA ILE A 78 5.96 -0.16 -2.85
C ILE A 78 5.54 1.30 -2.64
N GLY A 79 4.80 1.89 -3.58
CA GLY A 79 4.27 3.24 -3.45
C GLY A 79 3.40 3.39 -2.19
N GLY A 80 2.63 2.35 -1.84
CA GLY A 80 1.79 2.36 -0.65
C GLY A 80 2.61 2.33 0.63
N ALA A 81 3.66 1.52 0.67
CA ALA A 81 4.61 1.50 1.78
C ALA A 81 5.31 2.86 1.96
N VAL A 82 5.67 3.51 0.86
CA VAL A 82 6.27 4.85 0.89
C VAL A 82 5.28 5.90 1.40
N CYS A 83 4.01 5.88 0.94
CA CYS A 83 2.95 6.74 1.47
C CYS A 83 2.78 6.58 2.98
N LEU A 84 2.66 5.34 3.46
CA LEU A 84 2.46 5.05 4.88
C LEU A 84 3.66 5.47 5.73
N THR A 85 4.88 5.20 5.26
CA THR A 85 6.10 5.66 5.93
C THR A 85 6.16 7.19 5.99
N GLY A 86 5.79 7.87 4.90
CA GLY A 86 5.70 9.33 4.85
C GLY A 86 4.68 9.89 5.85
N LEU A 87 3.53 9.23 6.03
CA LEU A 87 2.54 9.62 7.05
C LEU A 87 3.11 9.47 8.47
N VAL A 88 3.89 8.41 8.73
CA VAL A 88 4.55 8.23 10.02
C VAL A 88 5.60 9.30 10.26
N PHE A 89 6.45 9.59 9.27
CA PHE A 89 7.46 10.65 9.37
C PHE A 89 6.83 12.02 9.61
N MET A 90 5.71 12.32 8.93
CA MET A 90 4.93 13.53 9.15
C MET A 90 4.43 13.62 10.60
N LYS A 91 3.89 12.52 11.14
CA LYS A 91 3.40 12.46 12.53
C LYS A 91 4.52 12.55 13.57
N LEU A 92 5.74 12.15 13.22
CA LEU A 92 6.93 12.26 14.07
C LEU A 92 7.65 13.61 13.92
N GLY A 93 7.22 14.47 12.99
CA GLY A 93 7.91 15.73 12.69
C GLY A 93 9.30 15.54 12.06
N MET A 94 9.54 14.40 11.41
CA MET A 94 10.82 14.08 10.77
C MET A 94 10.91 14.70 9.38
N GLU A 95 12.10 15.15 8.98
CA GLU A 95 12.36 15.66 7.64
C GLU A 95 12.17 14.59 6.55
N GLY A 96 11.96 15.02 5.30
CA GLY A 96 11.80 14.10 4.16
C GLY A 96 10.38 13.57 3.95
N TRP A 97 9.46 13.80 4.90
CA TRP A 97 8.09 13.28 4.86
C TRP A 97 7.32 13.75 3.61
N MET A 98 7.49 15.01 3.21
CA MET A 98 6.80 15.59 2.06
C MET A 98 7.26 14.94 0.75
N GLN A 99 8.57 14.71 0.59
CA GLN A 99 9.14 14.05 -0.58
C GLN A 99 8.65 12.59 -0.67
N MET A 100 8.58 11.88 0.47
CA MET A 100 8.05 10.52 0.51
C MET A 100 6.58 10.49 0.08
N LEU A 101 5.73 11.36 0.64
CA LEU A 101 4.32 11.41 0.26
C LEU A 101 4.12 11.79 -1.22
N LEU A 102 4.93 12.71 -1.74
CA LEU A 102 4.88 13.11 -3.15
C LEU A 102 5.27 11.96 -4.08
N VAL A 103 6.39 11.27 -3.79
CA VAL A 103 6.83 10.09 -4.56
C VAL A 103 5.77 8.99 -4.53
N GLY A 104 5.20 8.73 -3.36
CA GLY A 104 4.12 7.77 -3.21
C GLY A 104 2.87 8.15 -4.02
N PHE A 105 2.44 9.41 -3.92
CA PHE A 105 1.30 9.95 -4.66
C PHE A 105 1.48 9.85 -6.18
N LEU A 106 2.61 10.34 -6.70
CA LEU A 106 2.93 10.30 -8.12
C LEU A 106 3.08 8.87 -8.66
N SER A 107 3.47 7.91 -7.80
CA SER A 107 3.52 6.50 -8.16
C SER A 107 2.12 5.87 -8.21
N MET A 108 1.21 6.27 -7.33
CA MET A 108 -0.13 5.70 -7.22
C MET A 108 -1.06 6.07 -8.37
N VAL A 109 -1.01 7.32 -8.84
CA VAL A 109 -1.89 7.80 -9.93
C VAL A 109 -1.78 6.96 -11.21
N PRO A 110 -0.60 6.77 -11.83
CA PRO A 110 -0.48 5.95 -13.03
C PRO A 110 -0.77 4.47 -12.77
N VAL A 111 -0.43 3.98 -11.58
CA VAL A 111 -0.74 2.60 -11.18
C VAL A 111 -2.25 2.34 -11.16
N VAL A 112 -3.05 3.25 -10.62
CA VAL A 112 -4.52 3.12 -10.61
C VAL A 112 -5.06 2.98 -12.04
N LEU A 113 -4.56 3.78 -12.98
CA LEU A 113 -4.97 3.71 -14.39
C LEU A 113 -4.61 2.36 -15.03
N ILE A 114 -3.40 1.86 -14.77
CA ILE A 114 -2.96 0.56 -15.29
C ILE A 114 -3.81 -0.56 -14.69
N LEU A 115 -4.02 -0.57 -13.38
CA LEU A 115 -4.85 -1.58 -12.71
C LEU A 115 -6.30 -1.54 -13.20
N LEU A 116 -6.86 -0.35 -13.44
CA LEU A 116 -8.22 -0.19 -13.98
C LEU A 116 -8.33 -0.79 -15.38
N PHE A 117 -7.36 -0.53 -16.26
CA PHE A 117 -7.31 -1.13 -17.59
C PHE A 117 -7.29 -2.67 -17.53
N TYR A 118 -6.44 -3.24 -16.67
CA TYR A 118 -6.36 -4.70 -16.50
C TYR A 118 -7.61 -5.29 -15.83
N TRP A 119 -8.24 -4.56 -14.91
CA TRP A 119 -9.51 -4.95 -14.33
C TRP A 119 -10.61 -5.00 -15.40
N MET A 120 -10.73 -3.98 -16.26
CA MET A 120 -11.71 -3.97 -17.35
C MET A 120 -11.51 -5.14 -18.32
N LYS A 121 -10.27 -5.58 -18.53
CA LYS A 121 -9.96 -6.71 -19.42
C LYS A 121 -10.23 -8.08 -18.78
N SER A 122 -9.80 -8.28 -17.54
CA SER A 122 -9.77 -9.60 -16.88
C SER A 122 -10.94 -9.84 -15.93
N HIS A 123 -11.63 -8.78 -15.49
CA HIS A 123 -12.63 -8.76 -14.42
C HIS A 123 -12.15 -9.42 -13.12
N ASN A 124 -10.83 -9.54 -12.91
CA ASN A 124 -10.27 -10.13 -11.71
C ASN A 124 -10.48 -9.21 -10.50
N THR A 125 -11.16 -9.71 -9.48
CA THR A 125 -11.50 -9.00 -8.24
C THR A 125 -10.28 -8.50 -7.47
N GLU A 126 -9.11 -9.13 -7.64
CA GLU A 126 -7.88 -8.66 -7.00
C GLU A 126 -7.44 -7.27 -7.51
N TYR A 127 -7.61 -7.00 -8.81
CA TYR A 127 -7.32 -5.67 -9.35
C TYR A 127 -8.24 -4.62 -8.74
N LEU A 128 -9.52 -4.96 -8.53
CA LEU A 128 -10.50 -4.07 -7.90
C LEU A 128 -10.10 -3.71 -6.47
N ILE A 129 -9.66 -4.69 -5.67
CA ILE A 129 -9.17 -4.44 -4.30
C ILE A 129 -7.95 -3.50 -4.32
N LEU A 130 -7.00 -3.75 -5.23
CA LEU A 130 -5.80 -2.91 -5.36
C LEU A 130 -6.13 -1.49 -5.85
N ILE A 131 -7.13 -1.34 -6.72
CA ILE A 131 -7.63 -0.03 -7.17
C ILE A 131 -8.18 0.74 -5.98
N ILE A 132 -9.13 0.16 -5.22
CA ILE A 132 -9.75 0.83 -4.06
C ILE A 132 -8.67 1.30 -3.08
N ARG A 133 -7.72 0.41 -2.73
CA ARG A 133 -6.60 0.74 -1.85
C ARG A 133 -5.74 1.88 -2.38
N SER A 134 -5.30 1.77 -3.64
CA SER A 134 -4.39 2.74 -4.25
C SER A 134 -5.05 4.11 -4.38
N THR A 135 -6.33 4.14 -4.74
CA THR A 135 -7.14 5.36 -4.80
C THR A 135 -7.32 5.98 -3.42
N ALA A 136 -7.65 5.19 -2.40
CA ALA A 136 -7.79 5.69 -1.03
C ALA A 136 -6.48 6.33 -0.54
N LEU A 137 -5.34 5.66 -0.74
CA LEU A 137 -4.03 6.21 -0.41
C LEU A 137 -3.73 7.48 -1.21
N ALA A 138 -3.95 7.47 -2.53
CA ALA A 138 -3.70 8.64 -3.38
C ALA A 138 -4.54 9.86 -2.95
N ILE A 139 -5.80 9.66 -2.58
CA ILE A 139 -6.68 10.73 -2.07
C ILE A 139 -6.14 11.27 -0.75
N ILE A 140 -5.80 10.40 0.21
CA ILE A 140 -5.28 10.80 1.52
C ILE A 140 -3.97 11.58 1.35
N THR A 141 -3.03 11.05 0.55
CA THR A 141 -1.75 11.73 0.32
C THR A 141 -1.91 13.02 -0.47
N GLY A 142 -2.80 13.04 -1.47
CA GLY A 142 -3.08 14.24 -2.26
C GLY A 142 -3.69 15.35 -1.41
N TYR A 143 -4.61 15.01 -0.51
CA TYR A 143 -5.21 15.95 0.44
C TYR A 143 -4.15 16.62 1.35
N ILE A 144 -3.08 15.91 1.69
CA ILE A 144 -1.99 16.43 2.53
C ILE A 144 -0.99 17.24 1.69
N VAL A 145 -0.58 16.72 0.53
CA VAL A 145 0.54 17.27 -0.25
C VAL A 145 0.13 18.46 -1.12
N ILE A 146 -1.05 18.41 -1.76
CA ILE A 146 -1.49 19.46 -2.72
C ILE A 146 -1.52 20.85 -2.07
N PRO A 147 -2.12 21.06 -0.88
CA PRO A 147 -2.12 22.37 -0.24
C PRO A 147 -0.71 22.88 0.10
N GLN A 148 0.21 21.97 0.44
CA GLN A 148 1.59 22.36 0.77
C GLN A 148 2.39 22.76 -0.46
N LEU A 149 2.15 22.14 -1.61
CA LEU A 149 2.76 22.56 -2.88
C LEU A 149 2.30 23.97 -3.28
N GLN A 150 1.01 24.27 -3.12
CA GLN A 150 0.46 25.61 -3.41
C GLN A 150 1.09 26.70 -2.55
N ASN A 151 1.46 26.38 -1.31
CA ASN A 151 2.13 27.31 -0.39
C ASN A 151 3.63 27.50 -0.69
N LEU A 152 4.23 26.69 -1.57
CA LEU A 152 5.64 26.84 -2.00
C LEU A 152 5.79 27.68 -3.27
N GLU A 153 4.70 27.88 -4.03
CA GLU A 153 4.67 28.68 -5.25
C GLU A 153 4.20 30.14 -5.02
N GLY A 154 3.88 30.52 -3.78
CA GLY A 154 3.53 31.88 -3.36
C GLY A 154 4.57 32.48 -2.43
#